data_AF-A0A7K6ZB17-F1
#
_entry.id   AF-A0A7K6ZB17-F1
#
_cell.length_a   1.000
_cell.length_b   1.000
_cell.length_c   1.000
_cell.angle_alpha   90.00
_cell.angle_beta   90.00
_cell.angle_gamma   90.00
#
_symmetry.space_group_name_H-M   'P 1'
#
loop_
_entity.id
_entity.type
_entity.pdbx_description
1 polymer ?
#
loop_
_entity_poly.entity_id
_entity_poly.type
_entity_poly.pdbx_seq_one_letter_code
_entity_poly.pdbx_strand_id
1 'polypeptide(L)'
;QVNGSHVSIPFVTGLSTKIFSQEGFLVIDSSPDIRIRYNGFNVIKITIGERLQNKVCGLCGNFNGDRTDDYATLRGKPAVSSVVLAQSWKTNGMQKSCNELQYSQYAASCDNVQIQELQSDSYCLKLTDMKGFFQPCYGLLDPLPFYESCFLDGCYNHKKVQLCGSLAAYGEACRTFGILGTEWIEKENCCERAGG
;
A
#
# COMPACT_ATOMS: atom_id res chain seq x y z
N GLN A 1 -20.42 5.48 1.28
CA GLN A 1 -21.66 5.73 0.53
C GLN A 1 -21.70 4.79 -0.67
N VAL A 2 -22.90 4.39 -1.12
CA VAL A 2 -23.12 3.65 -2.36
C VAL A 2 -24.14 4.43 -3.17
N ASN A 3 -23.80 4.80 -4.42
CA ASN A 3 -24.66 5.64 -5.29
C ASN A 3 -25.15 6.93 -4.60
N GLY A 4 -24.25 7.63 -3.90
CA GLY A 4 -24.57 8.87 -3.19
C GLY A 4 -25.35 8.70 -1.87
N SER A 5 -25.72 7.48 -1.48
CA SER A 5 -26.46 7.21 -0.23
C SER A 5 -25.55 6.62 0.85
N HIS A 6 -25.73 7.04 2.10
CA HIS A 6 -25.07 6.42 3.24
C HIS A 6 -25.68 5.03 3.52
N VAL A 7 -24.82 4.06 3.82
CA VAL A 7 -25.21 2.67 4.09
C VAL A 7 -24.42 2.15 5.28
N SER A 8 -25.02 1.25 6.06
CA SER A 8 -24.34 0.51 7.13
C SER A 8 -23.80 -0.81 6.59
N ILE A 9 -22.63 -1.24 7.06
CA ILE A 9 -22.05 -2.55 6.73
C ILE A 9 -22.46 -3.61 7.77
N PRO A 10 -22.67 -4.89 7.38
CA PRO A 10 -22.51 -5.42 6.03
C PRO A 10 -23.61 -4.95 5.07
N PHE A 11 -23.25 -4.72 3.81
CA PHE A 11 -24.15 -4.24 2.76
C PHE A 11 -23.97 -5.07 1.48
N VAL A 12 -25.04 -5.25 0.71
CA VAL A 12 -25.00 -5.92 -0.61
C VAL A 12 -25.56 -4.99 -1.66
N THR A 13 -24.87 -4.90 -2.80
CA THR A 13 -25.28 -4.05 -3.92
C THR A 13 -25.07 -4.73 -5.27
N GLY A 14 -25.82 -4.28 -6.28
CA GLY A 14 -25.85 -4.93 -7.59
C GLY A 14 -26.37 -6.37 -7.51
N LEU A 15 -25.80 -7.27 -8.31
CA LEU A 15 -26.19 -8.67 -8.35
C LEU A 15 -25.59 -9.50 -7.21
N SER A 16 -24.38 -9.16 -6.73
CA SER A 16 -23.67 -9.99 -5.75
C SER A 16 -22.53 -9.29 -5.00
N THR A 17 -22.33 -7.97 -5.15
CA THR A 17 -21.21 -7.28 -4.50
C THR A 17 -21.47 -7.10 -3.02
N LYS A 18 -20.61 -7.65 -2.17
CA LYS A 18 -20.70 -7.55 -0.71
C LYS A 18 -19.71 -6.51 -0.19
N ILE A 19 -20.14 -5.72 0.79
CA ILE A 19 -19.31 -4.75 1.49
C ILE A 19 -19.38 -5.07 2.98
N PHE A 20 -18.25 -5.38 3.60
CA PHE A 20 -18.20 -5.79 5.01
C PHE A 20 -16.85 -5.47 5.66
N SER A 21 -16.76 -5.59 6.98
CA SER A 21 -15.49 -5.49 7.71
C SER A 21 -14.93 -6.88 7.99
N GLN A 22 -13.63 -7.07 7.76
CA GLN A 22 -12.91 -8.30 8.06
C GLN A 22 -11.46 -7.98 8.41
N GLU A 23 -11.00 -8.44 9.58
CA GLU A 23 -9.62 -8.29 10.05
C GLU A 23 -9.10 -6.83 10.02
N GLY A 24 -9.96 -5.85 10.34
CA GLY A 24 -9.60 -4.43 10.30
C GLY A 24 -9.62 -3.79 8.91
N PHE A 25 -10.03 -4.52 7.88
CA PHE A 25 -10.21 -4.00 6.53
C PHE A 25 -11.69 -3.79 6.22
N LEU A 26 -12.00 -2.68 5.55
CA LEU A 26 -13.18 -2.58 4.71
C LEU A 26 -12.95 -3.45 3.46
N VAL A 27 -13.84 -4.40 3.22
CA VAL A 27 -13.78 -5.32 2.09
C VAL A 27 -14.91 -5.03 1.13
N ILE A 28 -14.59 -4.84 -0.15
CA ILE A 28 -15.54 -4.82 -1.27
C ILE A 28 -15.27 -6.09 -2.08
N ASP A 29 -16.24 -6.99 -2.07
CA ASP A 29 -16.12 -8.34 -2.62
C ASP A 29 -17.08 -8.53 -3.78
N SER A 30 -16.52 -8.54 -4.99
CA SER A 30 -17.20 -8.87 -6.25
C SER A 30 -16.57 -10.14 -6.85
N SER A 31 -16.39 -11.17 -6.01
CA SER A 31 -15.83 -12.46 -6.42
C SER A 31 -16.62 -13.15 -7.54
N PRO A 32 -15.95 -13.92 -8.41
CA PRO A 32 -14.54 -14.34 -8.33
C PRO A 32 -13.54 -13.34 -8.93
N ASP A 33 -14.01 -12.20 -9.45
CA ASP A 33 -13.18 -11.37 -10.34
C ASP A 33 -12.39 -10.29 -9.63
N ILE A 34 -12.98 -9.61 -8.65
CA ILE A 34 -12.34 -8.49 -7.96
C ILE A 34 -12.67 -8.55 -6.47
N ARG A 35 -11.63 -8.45 -5.64
CA ARG A 35 -11.76 -8.17 -4.21
C ARG A 35 -10.84 -7.02 -3.83
N ILE A 36 -11.40 -6.00 -3.20
CA ILE A 36 -10.66 -4.83 -2.69
C ILE A 36 -10.70 -4.88 -1.16
N ARG A 37 -9.54 -4.73 -0.53
CA ARG A 37 -9.39 -4.55 0.92
C ARG A 37 -8.72 -3.21 1.17
N TYR A 38 -9.30 -2.38 2.04
CA TYR A 38 -8.72 -1.11 2.49
C TYR A 38 -8.70 -1.04 4.01
N ASN A 39 -7.55 -0.79 4.62
CA ASN A 39 -7.40 -0.75 6.09
C ASN A 39 -7.82 0.58 6.73
N GLY A 40 -8.30 1.56 5.96
CA GLY A 40 -8.64 2.88 6.50
C GLY A 40 -7.45 3.85 6.60
N PHE A 41 -6.22 3.39 6.38
CA PHE A 41 -5.01 4.17 6.59
C PHE A 41 -4.12 4.26 5.35
N ASN A 42 -3.33 3.22 5.06
CA ASN A 42 -2.26 3.28 4.06
C ASN A 42 -2.17 2.03 3.15
N VAL A 43 -2.96 0.99 3.41
CA VAL A 43 -2.94 -0.24 2.61
C VAL A 43 -4.25 -0.39 1.86
N ILE A 44 -4.14 -0.37 0.53
CA ILE A 44 -5.15 -0.88 -0.40
C ILE A 44 -4.60 -2.12 -1.10
N LYS A 45 -5.36 -3.22 -1.03
CA LYS A 45 -5.02 -4.48 -1.70
C LYS A 45 -6.13 -4.83 -2.67
N ILE A 46 -5.74 -5.07 -3.92
CA ILE A 46 -6.65 -5.46 -4.99
C ILE A 46 -6.24 -6.87 -5.42
N THR A 47 -7.15 -7.82 -5.28
CA THR A 47 -7.01 -9.17 -5.84
C THR A 47 -7.91 -9.26 -7.06
N ILE A 48 -7.34 -9.68 -8.19
CA ILE A 48 -8.07 -9.90 -9.44
C ILE A 48 -8.00 -11.37 -9.85
N GLY A 49 -9.11 -11.90 -10.36
CA GLY A 49 -9.21 -13.25 -10.88
C GLY A 49 -8.64 -13.37 -12.30
N GLU A 50 -8.20 -14.57 -12.68
CA GLU A 50 -7.58 -14.88 -13.99
C GLU A 50 -8.45 -14.49 -15.19
N ARG A 51 -9.79 -14.42 -15.03
CA ARG A 51 -10.70 -13.98 -16.09
C ARG A 51 -10.39 -12.57 -16.60
N LEU A 52 -9.73 -11.75 -15.77
CA LEU A 52 -9.31 -10.38 -16.08
C LEU A 52 -7.86 -10.28 -16.60
N GLN A 53 -7.17 -11.40 -16.84
CA GLN A 53 -5.84 -11.40 -17.47
C GLN A 53 -5.88 -10.67 -18.81
N ASN A 54 -4.92 -9.78 -19.05
CA ASN A 54 -4.85 -8.90 -20.22
C ASN A 54 -6.05 -7.93 -20.40
N LYS A 55 -6.89 -7.72 -19.36
CA LYS A 55 -8.11 -6.89 -19.44
C LYS A 55 -8.11 -5.73 -18.45
N VAL A 56 -7.01 -5.52 -17.75
CA VAL A 56 -6.85 -4.41 -16.82
C VAL A 56 -5.72 -3.52 -17.29
N CYS A 57 -5.77 -2.26 -16.87
CA CYS A 57 -4.70 -1.31 -17.05
C CYS A 57 -4.77 -0.29 -15.91
N GLY A 58 -3.62 0.21 -15.49
CA GLY A 58 -3.55 1.19 -14.41
C GLY A 58 -2.16 1.26 -13.78
N LEU A 59 -2.11 1.87 -12.61
CA LEU A 59 -0.87 1.99 -11.83
C LEU A 59 -0.31 0.63 -11.37
N CYS A 60 -1.15 -0.41 -11.34
CA CYS A 60 -0.75 -1.77 -11.00
C CYS A 60 -0.36 -2.63 -12.23
N GLY A 61 -0.16 -2.01 -13.40
CA GLY A 61 0.21 -2.73 -14.62
C GLY A 61 -0.99 -3.23 -15.43
N ASN A 62 -0.74 -4.25 -16.26
CA ASN A 62 -1.71 -4.74 -17.26
C ASN A 62 -2.16 -6.21 -17.04
N PHE A 63 -1.56 -6.90 -16.07
CA PHE A 63 -1.84 -8.29 -15.73
C PHE A 63 -1.71 -9.27 -16.92
N ASN A 64 -0.65 -9.12 -17.72
CA ASN A 64 -0.31 -10.05 -18.81
C ASN A 64 0.71 -11.14 -18.38
N GLY A 65 1.37 -10.96 -17.24
CA GLY A 65 2.42 -11.86 -16.72
C GLY A 65 3.85 -11.42 -17.06
N ASP A 66 4.02 -10.36 -17.84
CA ASP A 66 5.29 -9.74 -18.17
C ASP A 66 5.51 -8.46 -17.34
N ARG A 67 6.38 -8.54 -16.33
CA ARG A 67 6.69 -7.39 -15.47
C ARG A 67 7.44 -6.26 -16.20
N THR A 68 8.01 -6.53 -17.38
CA THR A 68 8.84 -5.55 -18.09
C THR A 68 8.02 -4.47 -18.78
N ASP A 69 6.72 -4.69 -19.00
CA ASP A 69 5.81 -3.73 -19.63
C ASP A 69 4.73 -3.15 -18.69
N ASP A 70 4.72 -3.59 -17.42
CA ASP A 70 3.80 -3.08 -16.39
C ASP A 70 4.02 -1.58 -16.09
N TYR A 71 5.24 -1.07 -16.30
CA TYR A 71 5.59 0.32 -16.06
C TYR A 71 5.22 1.25 -17.22
N ALA A 72 3.92 1.24 -17.58
CA ALA A 72 3.39 1.94 -18.74
C ALA A 72 2.43 3.09 -18.39
N THR A 73 2.57 4.18 -19.13
CA THR A 73 1.65 5.32 -19.09
C THR A 73 0.26 4.95 -19.60
N LEU A 74 -0.76 5.78 -19.33
CA LEU A 74 -2.12 5.62 -19.87
C LEU A 74 -2.18 5.44 -21.41
N ARG A 75 -1.16 5.93 -22.14
CA ARG A 75 -1.04 5.78 -23.60
C ARG A 75 -0.27 4.53 -24.04
N GLY A 76 0.06 3.63 -23.12
CA GLY A 76 0.81 2.40 -23.39
C GLY A 76 2.31 2.59 -23.66
N LYS A 77 2.86 3.79 -23.41
CA LYS A 77 4.31 4.03 -23.52
C LYS A 77 5.02 3.73 -22.20
N PRO A 78 6.24 3.17 -22.19
CA PRO A 78 7.05 3.04 -20.98
C PRO A 78 7.19 4.39 -20.26
N ALA A 79 6.94 4.40 -18.96
CA ALA A 79 7.18 5.57 -18.12
C ALA A 79 8.67 5.65 -17.72
N VAL A 80 9.21 6.86 -17.67
CA VAL A 80 10.63 7.08 -17.30
C VAL A 80 10.83 7.35 -15.80
N SER A 81 9.75 7.57 -15.06
CA SER A 81 9.75 7.79 -13.62
C SER A 81 8.36 7.56 -13.02
N SER A 82 8.31 7.42 -11.69
CA SER A 82 7.07 7.14 -10.96
C SER A 82 6.13 8.33 -10.99
N VAL A 83 6.71 9.53 -11.02
CA VAL A 83 5.99 10.80 -11.22
C VAL A 83 5.32 10.80 -12.59
N VAL A 84 6.04 10.46 -13.67
CA VAL A 84 5.46 10.43 -15.03
C VAL A 84 4.36 9.37 -15.13
N LEU A 85 4.57 8.19 -14.53
CA LEU A 85 3.56 7.14 -14.47
C LEU A 85 2.29 7.65 -13.78
N ALA A 86 2.41 8.11 -12.54
CA ALA A 86 1.30 8.63 -11.74
C ALA A 86 0.57 9.78 -12.45
N GLN A 87 1.32 10.67 -13.09
CA GLN A 87 0.75 11.78 -13.83
C GLN A 87 -0.11 11.33 -15.02
N SER A 88 0.35 10.31 -15.75
CA SER A 88 -0.36 9.84 -16.94
C SER A 88 -1.71 9.20 -16.62
N TRP A 89 -1.88 8.64 -15.42
CA TRP A 89 -3.08 7.92 -14.96
C TRP A 89 -4.09 8.79 -14.21
N LYS A 90 -3.88 10.11 -14.14
CA LYS A 90 -4.85 11.04 -13.53
C LYS A 90 -6.20 11.00 -14.24
N THR A 91 -7.28 10.92 -13.46
CA THR A 91 -8.67 11.01 -13.94
C THR A 91 -9.22 12.42 -13.79
N ASN A 92 -10.38 12.70 -14.42
CA ASN A 92 -11.03 14.02 -14.35
C ASN A 92 -11.32 14.41 -12.88
N GLY A 93 -10.90 15.61 -12.49
CA GLY A 93 -11.03 16.14 -11.13
C GLY A 93 -9.73 16.13 -10.32
N MET A 94 -8.71 15.38 -10.75
CA MET A 94 -7.41 15.30 -10.07
C MET A 94 -6.39 16.39 -10.50
N GLN A 95 -6.73 17.20 -11.49
CA GLN A 95 -5.79 18.13 -12.16
C GLN A 95 -5.40 19.34 -11.30
N LYS A 96 -6.17 19.61 -10.22
CA LYS A 96 -5.92 20.69 -9.27
C LYS A 96 -5.80 20.21 -7.82
N SER A 97 -5.78 18.90 -7.58
CA SER A 97 -6.01 18.34 -6.24
C SER A 97 -4.74 18.11 -5.42
N CYS A 98 -3.55 18.13 -6.01
CA CYS A 98 -2.31 17.89 -5.26
C CYS A 98 -1.06 18.50 -5.93
N ASN A 99 -0.05 18.82 -5.11
CA ASN A 99 1.30 19.09 -5.60
C ASN A 99 1.99 17.75 -5.88
N GLU A 100 2.13 17.41 -7.16
CA GLU A 100 2.64 16.12 -7.63
C GLU A 100 4.14 15.92 -7.34
N LEU A 101 4.87 17.01 -7.17
CA LEU A 101 6.30 16.97 -6.89
C LEU A 101 6.59 16.96 -5.39
N GLN A 102 5.57 17.15 -4.55
CA GLN A 102 5.73 17.29 -3.11
C GLN A 102 6.52 16.11 -2.52
N TYR A 103 6.15 14.88 -2.86
CA TYR A 103 6.87 13.69 -2.38
C TYR A 103 8.34 13.68 -2.84
N SER A 104 8.60 13.93 -4.13
CA SER A 104 9.97 13.97 -4.67
C SER A 104 10.82 15.09 -4.07
N GLN A 105 10.22 16.24 -3.77
CA GLN A 105 10.87 17.38 -3.14
C GLN A 105 11.21 17.05 -1.68
N TYR A 106 10.31 16.38 -0.95
CA TYR A 106 10.58 15.95 0.41
C TYR A 106 11.66 14.88 0.48
N ALA A 107 11.62 13.89 -0.42
CA ALA A 107 12.66 12.87 -0.52
C ALA A 107 14.05 13.51 -0.74
N ALA A 108 14.14 14.53 -1.59
CA ALA A 108 15.39 15.27 -1.83
C ALA A 108 15.85 16.10 -0.61
N SER A 109 14.96 16.40 0.34
CA SER A 109 15.25 17.20 1.54
C SER A 109 15.55 16.36 2.79
N CYS A 110 15.67 15.03 2.66
CA CYS A 110 15.74 14.10 3.79
C CYS A 110 17.04 14.17 4.63
N ASP A 111 17.96 15.11 4.35
CA ASP A 111 19.20 15.31 5.11
C ASP A 111 19.03 16.02 6.48
N ASN A 112 17.80 16.16 6.97
CA ASN A 112 17.55 16.78 8.28
C ASN A 112 17.93 15.82 9.42
N VAL A 113 18.80 16.27 10.33
CA VAL A 113 19.34 15.47 11.45
C VAL A 113 18.25 14.82 12.31
N GLN A 114 17.15 15.52 12.61
CA GLN A 114 16.06 14.96 13.42
C GLN A 114 15.28 13.85 12.69
N ILE A 115 15.20 13.94 11.36
CA ILE A 115 14.60 12.90 10.50
C ILE A 115 15.51 11.68 10.48
N GLN A 116 16.80 11.91 10.29
CA GLN A 116 17.82 10.86 10.30
C GLN A 116 17.86 10.17 11.65
N GLU A 117 17.66 10.87 12.77
CA GLU A 117 17.55 10.26 14.10
C GLU A 117 16.41 9.25 14.16
N LEU A 118 15.19 9.64 13.76
CA LEU A 118 14.02 8.74 13.71
C LEU A 118 14.21 7.52 12.78
N GLN A 119 14.99 7.69 11.71
CA GLN A 119 15.36 6.60 10.80
C GLN A 119 16.50 5.73 11.36
N SER A 120 17.45 6.35 12.07
CA SER A 120 18.66 5.74 12.63
C SER A 120 18.42 4.94 13.91
N ASP A 121 17.26 5.11 14.55
CA ASP A 121 16.72 4.24 15.61
C ASP A 121 16.51 2.78 15.17
N SER A 122 17.03 2.42 13.99
CA SER A 122 16.99 1.10 13.37
C SER A 122 15.58 0.63 13.08
N TYR A 123 14.63 1.56 13.01
CA TYR A 123 13.22 1.23 12.89
C TYR A 123 12.91 0.58 11.55
N CYS A 124 13.37 1.19 10.44
CA CYS A 124 13.23 0.58 9.12
C CYS A 124 14.11 -0.68 8.97
N LEU A 125 15.24 -0.77 9.67
CA LEU A 125 16.10 -1.97 9.67
C LEU A 125 15.38 -3.22 10.21
N LYS A 126 14.26 -3.07 10.92
CA LYS A 126 13.41 -4.20 11.33
C LYS A 126 12.82 -4.97 10.14
N LEU A 127 12.64 -4.31 9.00
CA LEU A 127 12.19 -4.95 7.75
C LEU A 127 13.23 -5.89 7.17
N THR A 128 14.51 -5.69 7.50
CA THR A 128 15.64 -6.45 6.96
C THR A 128 16.39 -7.25 8.03
N ASP A 129 15.92 -7.23 9.28
CA ASP A 129 16.48 -8.04 10.35
C ASP A 129 16.14 -9.52 10.12
N MET A 130 17.13 -10.29 9.67
CA MET A 130 17.03 -11.72 9.36
C MET A 130 16.64 -12.60 10.57
N LYS A 131 16.78 -12.07 11.79
CA LYS A 131 16.39 -12.73 13.05
C LYS A 131 15.17 -12.07 13.71
N GLY A 132 14.61 -11.06 13.07
CA GLY A 132 13.45 -10.30 13.54
C GLY A 132 12.13 -11.03 13.33
N PHE A 133 11.04 -10.37 13.68
CA PHE A 133 9.68 -10.93 13.62
C PHE A 133 9.21 -11.24 12.19
N PHE A 134 9.83 -10.64 11.19
CA PHE A 134 9.57 -10.89 9.77
C PHE A 134 10.37 -12.04 9.18
N GLN A 135 11.19 -12.75 10.00
CA GLN A 135 11.98 -13.90 9.56
C GLN A 135 11.21 -14.91 8.69
N PRO A 136 9.97 -15.29 9.01
CA PRO A 136 9.22 -16.25 8.19
C PRO A 136 9.00 -15.80 6.74
N CYS A 137 8.99 -14.48 6.49
CA CYS A 137 8.67 -13.88 5.20
C CYS A 137 9.83 -13.92 4.20
N TYR A 138 11.06 -14.01 4.70
CA TYR A 138 12.24 -13.91 3.86
C TYR A 138 12.34 -15.08 2.89
N GLY A 139 12.60 -14.77 1.62
CA GLY A 139 12.58 -15.73 0.52
C GLY A 139 11.21 -15.86 -0.19
N LEU A 140 10.12 -15.39 0.44
CA LEU A 140 8.80 -15.29 -0.19
C LEU A 140 8.47 -13.87 -0.67
N LEU A 141 8.97 -12.87 0.05
CA LEU A 141 8.79 -11.46 -0.24
C LEU A 141 10.12 -10.72 -0.05
N ASP A 142 10.48 -9.88 -1.02
CA ASP A 142 11.65 -9.01 -0.91
C ASP A 142 11.34 -7.83 0.01
N PRO A 143 12.05 -7.66 1.14
CA PRO A 143 11.83 -6.52 2.04
C PRO A 143 12.41 -5.21 1.52
N LEU A 144 13.32 -5.23 0.53
CA LEU A 144 14.06 -4.05 0.13
C LEU A 144 13.16 -2.88 -0.34
N PRO A 145 12.13 -3.09 -1.18
CA PRO A 145 11.23 -2.00 -1.58
C PRO A 145 10.48 -1.39 -0.38
N PHE A 146 10.13 -2.21 0.61
CA PHE A 146 9.45 -1.73 1.82
C PHE A 146 10.41 -0.98 2.75
N TYR A 147 11.66 -1.43 2.83
CA TYR A 147 12.72 -0.76 3.59
C TYR A 147 13.02 0.64 3.02
N GLU A 148 13.18 0.73 1.70
CA GLU A 148 13.40 2.00 1.00
C GLU A 148 12.20 2.95 1.18
N SER A 149 10.98 2.43 1.02
CA SER A 149 9.75 3.20 1.28
C SER A 149 9.67 3.66 2.73
N CYS A 150 9.99 2.81 3.70
CA CYS A 150 9.99 3.16 5.12
C CYS A 150 10.90 4.35 5.42
N PHE A 151 12.09 4.36 4.82
CA PHE A 151 13.03 5.47 4.98
C PHE A 151 12.41 6.76 4.44
N LEU A 152 11.86 6.73 3.23
CA LEU A 152 11.20 7.89 2.60
C LEU A 152 9.94 8.36 3.37
N ASP A 153 9.14 7.44 3.90
CA ASP A 153 7.95 7.74 4.69
C ASP A 153 8.32 8.45 6.00
N GLY A 154 9.43 8.03 6.62
CA GLY A 154 10.06 8.73 7.75
C GLY A 154 10.41 10.17 7.41
N CYS A 155 10.98 10.42 6.22
CA CYS A 155 11.31 11.75 5.73
C CYS A 155 10.08 12.65 5.55
N TYR A 156 8.97 12.10 5.10
CA TYR A 156 7.83 12.88 4.65
C TYR A 156 7.01 13.47 5.82
N ASN A 157 6.85 12.75 6.93
CA ASN A 157 5.88 13.12 7.98
C ASN A 157 6.44 13.10 9.40
N HIS A 158 7.68 12.63 9.62
CA HIS A 158 8.40 12.62 10.90
C HIS A 158 7.61 11.98 12.05
N LYS A 159 6.69 11.06 11.75
CA LYS A 159 5.79 10.45 12.74
C LYS A 159 5.99 8.95 12.75
N LYS A 160 6.12 8.39 13.95
CA LYS A 160 6.13 6.94 14.19
C LYS A 160 4.98 6.20 13.50
N VAL A 161 3.81 6.84 13.39
CA VAL A 161 2.64 6.26 12.69
C VAL A 161 2.94 5.90 11.23
N GLN A 162 3.77 6.68 10.53
CA GLN A 162 4.13 6.37 9.14
C GLN A 162 5.11 5.20 9.06
N LEU A 163 6.11 5.18 9.95
CA LEU A 163 7.04 4.06 10.06
C LEU A 163 6.30 2.75 10.39
N CYS A 164 5.33 2.80 11.31
CA CYS A 164 4.42 1.69 11.58
C CYS A 164 3.60 1.29 10.34
N GLY A 165 3.19 2.27 9.54
CA GLY A 165 2.53 2.05 8.27
C GLY A 165 3.37 1.22 7.30
N SER A 166 4.66 1.50 7.19
CA SER A 166 5.58 0.75 6.31
C SER A 166 5.81 -0.68 6.83
N LEU A 167 5.94 -0.88 8.15
CA LEU A 167 5.96 -2.23 8.75
C LEU A 167 4.65 -2.99 8.49
N ALA A 168 3.51 -2.32 8.65
CA ALA A 168 2.20 -2.91 8.42
C ALA A 168 1.99 -3.31 6.96
N ALA A 169 2.50 -2.54 6.00
CA ALA A 169 2.46 -2.88 4.59
C ALA A 169 3.22 -4.18 4.29
N TYR A 170 4.46 -4.33 4.80
CA TYR A 170 5.23 -5.56 4.64
C TYR A 170 4.59 -6.74 5.36
N GLY A 171 4.12 -6.52 6.59
CA GLY A 171 3.45 -7.54 7.38
C GLY A 171 2.18 -8.06 6.71
N GLU A 172 1.33 -7.19 6.17
CA GLU A 172 0.12 -7.59 5.44
C GLU A 172 0.45 -8.32 4.13
N ALA A 173 1.46 -7.86 3.39
CA ALA A 173 1.92 -8.54 2.19
C ALA A 173 2.38 -9.98 2.53
N CYS A 174 3.20 -10.13 3.57
CA CYS A 174 3.68 -11.43 4.03
C CYS A 174 2.56 -12.33 4.58
N ARG A 175 1.58 -11.78 5.31
CA ARG A 175 0.42 -12.53 5.82
C ARG A 175 -0.38 -13.22 4.73
N THR A 176 -0.32 -12.74 3.48
CA THR A 176 -0.92 -13.42 2.32
C THR A 176 -0.44 -14.85 2.13
N PHE A 177 0.78 -15.16 2.58
CA PHE A 177 1.34 -16.52 2.55
C PHE A 177 0.93 -17.39 3.75
N GLY A 178 0.18 -16.85 4.72
CA GLY A 178 -0.34 -17.60 5.87
C GLY A 178 0.66 -17.90 6.98
N ILE A 179 1.85 -17.29 6.94
CA ILE A 179 3.01 -17.64 7.79
C ILE A 179 3.34 -16.63 8.89
N LEU A 180 2.76 -15.42 8.86
CA LEU A 180 3.10 -14.33 9.77
C LEU A 180 1.95 -13.99 10.73
N GLY A 181 2.25 -13.95 12.03
CA GLY A 181 1.31 -13.51 13.07
C GLY A 181 1.16 -11.99 13.18
N THR A 182 0.31 -11.53 14.11
CA THR A 182 0.11 -10.09 14.42
C THR A 182 0.86 -9.62 15.66
N GLU A 183 1.59 -10.50 16.36
CA GLU A 183 2.25 -10.19 17.64
C GLU A 183 3.25 -9.03 17.56
N TRP A 184 3.85 -8.81 16.40
CA TRP A 184 4.81 -7.74 16.18
C TRP A 184 4.17 -6.34 16.33
N ILE A 185 2.87 -6.20 16.05
CA ILE A 185 2.16 -4.91 16.08
C ILE A 185 2.19 -4.32 17.50
N GLU A 186 1.89 -5.15 18.50
CA GLU A 186 1.93 -4.76 19.91
C GLU A 186 3.38 -4.52 20.38
N LYS A 187 4.31 -5.43 20.04
CA LYS A 187 5.74 -5.30 20.40
C LYS A 187 6.34 -3.99 19.88
N GLU A 188 5.92 -3.54 18.71
CA GLU A 188 6.41 -2.31 18.08
C GLU A 188 5.66 -1.06 18.52
N ASN A 189 4.64 -1.20 19.38
CA ASN A 189 3.71 -0.14 19.75
C ASN A 189 3.17 0.57 18.49
N CYS A 190 2.72 -0.23 17.52
CA CYS A 190 2.12 0.21 16.25
C CYS A 190 0.59 0.15 16.23
N CYS A 191 -0.03 -0.17 17.36
CA CYS A 191 -1.47 -0.06 17.48
C CYS A 191 -1.89 1.40 17.30
N GLU A 192 -2.84 1.65 16.42
CA GLU A 192 -3.61 2.89 16.51
C GLU A 192 -4.29 2.88 17.88
N ARG A 193 -4.00 3.89 18.72
CA ARG A 193 -4.98 4.23 19.75
C ARG A 193 -6.21 4.66 18.97
N ALA A 194 -7.22 3.79 18.92
CA ALA A 194 -8.56 4.20 18.53
C ALA A 194 -8.92 5.40 19.42
N GLY A 195 -8.79 6.60 18.87
CA GLY A 195 -9.22 7.83 19.52
C GLY A 195 -10.72 7.72 19.73
N GLY A 196 -11.15 7.97 20.97
CA GLY A 196 -12.56 8.00 21.36
C GLY A 196 -13.35 9.14 20.74
#